data_AF-A0A7E4W821-F1
#
_entry.id   AF-A0A7E4W821-F1
#
_cell.length_a   1.000
_cell.length_b   1.000
_cell.length_c   1.000
_cell.angle_alpha   90.00
_cell.angle_beta   90.00
_cell.angle_gamma   90.00
#
_symmetry.space_group_name_H-M   'P 1'
#
loop_
_entity.id
_entity.type
_entity.pdbx_description
1 polymer ?
#
loop_
_entity_poly.entity_id
_entity_poly.type
_entity_poly.pdbx_seq_one_letter_code
_entity_poly.pdbx_strand_id
1 'polypeptide(L)'
;MPFISRQFESYNIPNGNREFTWKLGTKYDKIKYIVIAFQTARDNNYLNAAKFDNCGLEEIYVELNSERYPYECLKFDFDKFNAVQQYNFAKEFRNSYYESTKDYIFMEEDVYYYYYPLLVFDVSKQNDRIIASRPDVTIKASFNKNIAQSTKCYCLILSENVVEVKDNRVKVVSI
;
A
#
# COMPACT_ATOMS: atom_id res chain seq x y z
N MET A 1 4.91 21.11 14.00
CA MET A 1 5.87 20.25 13.26
C MET A 1 5.08 19.10 12.66
N PRO A 2 5.19 18.86 11.34
CA PRO A 2 4.58 17.70 10.71
C PRO A 2 5.16 16.38 11.23
N PHE A 3 4.34 15.34 11.27
CA PHE A 3 4.75 13.97 11.57
C PHE A 3 3.91 12.97 10.77
N ILE A 4 4.44 11.77 10.57
CA ILE A 4 3.73 10.70 9.85
C ILE A 4 2.97 9.82 10.85
N SER A 5 1.65 9.81 10.74
CA SER A 5 0.78 8.84 11.42
C SER A 5 0.64 7.57 10.58
N ARG A 6 0.49 6.44 11.25
CA ARG A 6 0.44 5.11 10.62
C ARG A 6 -0.79 4.36 11.08
N GLN A 7 -1.53 3.76 10.16
CA GLN A 7 -2.56 2.76 10.47
C GLN A 7 -2.20 1.47 9.75
N PHE A 8 -2.21 0.37 10.47
CA PHE A 8 -1.87 -0.94 9.94
C PHE A 8 -3.06 -1.87 10.12
N GLU A 9 -3.44 -2.55 9.05
CA GLU A 9 -4.52 -3.53 9.01
C GLU A 9 -4.05 -4.78 8.26
N SER A 10 -4.70 -5.91 8.53
CA SER A 10 -4.47 -7.15 7.77
C SER A 10 -5.77 -7.89 7.51
N TYR A 11 -5.83 -8.64 6.41
CA TYR A 11 -7.01 -9.39 6.00
C TYR A 11 -6.62 -10.75 5.45
N ASN A 12 -7.25 -11.81 5.98
CA ASN A 12 -7.10 -13.16 5.44
C ASN A 12 -7.96 -13.28 4.17
N ILE A 13 -7.31 -13.48 3.03
CA ILE A 13 -7.99 -13.56 1.75
C ILE A 13 -8.58 -14.96 1.58
N PRO A 14 -9.87 -15.09 1.22
CA PRO A 14 -10.45 -16.37 0.85
C PRO A 14 -9.68 -17.01 -0.32
N ASN A 15 -9.40 -18.31 -0.21
CA ASN A 15 -8.74 -19.05 -1.29
C ASN A 15 -9.71 -19.37 -2.43
N GLY A 16 -9.18 -19.82 -3.56
CA GLY A 16 -9.99 -20.32 -4.68
C GLY A 16 -10.54 -19.25 -5.63
N ASN A 17 -10.57 -17.98 -5.21
CA ASN A 17 -10.91 -16.85 -6.09
C ASN A 17 -9.66 -16.32 -6.80
N ARG A 18 -9.88 -15.63 -7.94
CA ARG A 18 -8.86 -14.88 -8.67
C ARG A 18 -8.97 -13.37 -8.48
N GLU A 19 -9.99 -12.92 -7.77
CA GLU A 19 -10.25 -11.52 -7.49
C GLU A 19 -10.31 -11.29 -5.99
N PHE A 20 -9.87 -10.12 -5.58
CA PHE A 20 -9.84 -9.68 -4.21
C PHE A 20 -10.35 -8.24 -4.13
N THR A 21 -11.30 -8.00 -3.24
CA THR A 21 -11.76 -6.66 -2.89
C THR A 21 -11.77 -6.53 -1.38
N TRP A 22 -11.13 -5.49 -0.86
CA TRP A 22 -11.11 -5.19 0.56
C TRP A 22 -11.43 -3.72 0.82
N LYS A 23 -12.58 -3.48 1.43
CA LYS A 23 -12.96 -2.17 1.96
C LYS A 23 -12.36 -2.01 3.36
N LEU A 24 -11.63 -0.92 3.57
CA LEU A 24 -10.96 -0.64 4.82
C LEU A 24 -11.32 0.77 5.30
N GLY A 25 -11.64 0.88 6.59
CA GLY A 25 -11.86 2.18 7.22
C GLY A 25 -10.51 2.83 7.54
N THR A 26 -10.39 4.13 7.27
CA THR A 26 -9.24 4.93 7.71
C THR A 26 -9.57 5.73 8.96
N LYS A 27 -8.56 6.23 9.67
CA LYS A 27 -8.70 7.23 10.73
C LYS A 27 -8.34 8.64 10.28
N TYR A 28 -7.78 8.76 9.08
CA TYR A 28 -7.19 9.98 8.54
C TYR A 28 -8.07 10.57 7.45
N ASP A 29 -8.22 11.89 7.47
CA ASP A 29 -9.03 12.61 6.48
C ASP A 29 -8.23 12.83 5.18
N LYS A 30 -6.89 12.84 5.26
CA LYS A 30 -5.99 12.88 4.11
C LYS A 30 -4.94 11.79 4.22
N ILE A 31 -4.73 11.05 3.13
CA ILE A 31 -3.78 9.94 3.04
C ILE A 31 -2.67 10.36 2.08
N LYS A 32 -1.41 10.07 2.43
CA LYS A 32 -0.24 10.33 1.59
C LYS A 32 0.16 9.08 0.81
N TYR A 33 0.30 7.96 1.52
CA TYR A 33 0.70 6.69 0.92
C TYR A 33 -0.15 5.55 1.45
N ILE A 34 -0.39 4.56 0.59
CA ILE A 34 -0.93 3.25 0.96
C ILE A 34 0.07 2.20 0.50
N VAL A 35 0.53 1.35 1.41
CA VAL A 35 1.48 0.28 1.12
C VAL A 35 0.80 -1.06 1.35
N ILE A 36 0.82 -1.92 0.33
CA ILE A 36 0.15 -3.22 0.35
C ILE A 36 1.18 -4.32 0.10
N ALA A 37 1.04 -5.43 0.82
CA ALA A 37 1.87 -6.60 0.61
C ALA A 37 1.12 -7.88 0.92
N PHE A 38 1.51 -8.98 0.27
CA PHE A 38 0.88 -10.28 0.43
C PHE A 38 1.85 -11.29 1.07
N GLN A 39 1.30 -12.19 1.87
CA GLN A 39 2.04 -13.37 2.36
C GLN A 39 1.14 -14.60 2.30
N THR A 40 1.71 -15.72 1.88
CA THR A 40 1.07 -17.03 1.86
C THR A 40 1.74 -17.93 2.87
N ALA A 41 0.94 -18.59 3.72
CA ALA A 41 1.36 -19.63 4.66
C ALA A 41 2.54 -19.22 5.57
N ARG A 42 2.58 -17.96 6.02
CA ARG A 42 3.64 -17.40 6.89
C ARG A 42 3.21 -17.07 8.31
N ASP A 43 1.95 -17.29 8.66
CA ASP A 43 1.50 -17.09 10.04
C ASP A 43 2.31 -17.97 11.00
N ASN A 44 2.88 -17.35 12.04
CA ASN A 44 3.77 -17.97 13.04
C ASN A 44 5.06 -18.59 12.48
N ASN A 45 5.50 -18.23 11.26
CA ASN A 45 6.76 -18.68 10.70
C ASN A 45 7.86 -17.58 10.80
N TYR A 46 8.57 -17.58 11.93
CA TYR A 46 9.58 -16.55 12.25
C TYR A 46 10.76 -16.50 11.28
N LEU A 47 11.09 -17.60 10.59
CA LEU A 47 12.25 -17.67 9.69
C LEU A 47 12.08 -16.83 8.42
N ASN A 48 10.86 -16.52 8.01
CA ASN A 48 10.58 -15.82 6.75
C ASN A 48 9.51 -14.71 6.90
N ALA A 49 9.28 -14.22 8.13
CA ALA A 49 8.24 -13.23 8.41
C ALA A 49 8.43 -11.89 7.68
N ALA A 50 9.67 -11.56 7.28
CA ALA A 50 9.99 -10.35 6.54
C ALA A 50 9.80 -10.47 5.01
N LYS A 51 9.57 -11.67 4.48
CA LYS A 51 9.41 -11.90 3.03
C LYS A 51 7.95 -11.76 2.61
N PHE A 52 7.71 -11.09 1.50
CA PHE A 52 6.39 -10.97 0.87
C PHE A 52 6.35 -11.77 -0.42
N ASP A 53 5.16 -12.20 -0.82
CA ASP A 53 4.95 -12.95 -2.06
C ASP A 53 4.29 -12.08 -3.12
N ASN A 54 4.61 -12.35 -4.38
CA ASN A 54 3.87 -11.76 -5.50
C ASN A 54 2.46 -12.36 -5.68
N CYS A 55 2.21 -13.55 -5.10
CA CYS A 55 0.95 -14.31 -5.19
C CYS A 55 0.40 -14.54 -6.62
N GLY A 56 1.19 -14.33 -7.68
CA GLY A 56 0.69 -14.31 -9.06
C GLY A 56 -0.23 -13.13 -9.35
N LEU A 57 -0.03 -11.99 -8.69
CA LEU A 57 -0.79 -10.76 -8.90
C LEU A 57 -0.70 -10.31 -10.38
N GLU A 58 -1.83 -9.97 -10.99
CA GLU A 58 -1.93 -9.47 -12.37
C GLU A 58 -2.24 -7.97 -12.42
N GLU A 59 -3.07 -7.48 -11.50
CA GLU A 59 -3.44 -6.08 -11.39
C GLU A 59 -3.76 -5.75 -9.93
N ILE A 60 -3.40 -4.55 -9.49
CA ILE A 60 -3.86 -3.99 -8.22
C ILE A 60 -4.04 -2.48 -8.35
N TYR A 61 -5.05 -1.97 -7.65
CA TYR A 61 -5.26 -0.55 -7.48
C TYR A 61 -6.00 -0.27 -6.17
N VAL A 62 -5.95 0.98 -5.76
CA VAL A 62 -6.70 1.48 -4.60
C VAL A 62 -7.71 2.50 -5.09
N GLU A 63 -8.94 2.43 -4.57
CA GLU A 63 -9.94 3.46 -4.75
C GLU A 63 -10.10 4.27 -3.46
N LEU A 64 -10.09 5.59 -3.58
CA LEU A 64 -10.47 6.54 -2.53
C LEU A 64 -11.77 7.22 -2.95
N ASN A 65 -12.87 6.98 -2.25
CA ASN A 65 -14.19 7.50 -2.63
C ASN A 65 -14.54 7.20 -4.12
N SER A 66 -14.15 6.02 -4.62
CA SER A 66 -14.27 5.58 -6.02
C SER A 66 -13.30 6.21 -7.02
N GLU A 67 -12.37 7.07 -6.58
CA GLU A 67 -11.27 7.56 -7.43
C GLU A 67 -10.09 6.60 -7.36
N ARG A 68 -9.63 6.11 -8.53
CA ARG A 68 -8.64 5.04 -8.65
C ARG A 68 -7.21 5.56 -8.63
N TYR A 69 -6.33 4.86 -7.92
CA TYR A 69 -4.90 5.15 -7.79
C TYR A 69 -4.03 3.90 -8.06
N PRO A 70 -3.01 4.01 -8.92
CA PRO A 70 -2.88 5.11 -9.91
C PRO A 70 -4.04 5.05 -10.91
N TYR A 71 -4.31 6.17 -11.59
CA TYR A 71 -5.35 6.24 -12.62
C TYR A 71 -5.11 5.24 -13.75
N GLU A 72 -3.84 5.02 -14.09
CA GLU A 72 -3.44 4.05 -15.09
C GLU A 72 -3.52 2.62 -14.55
N CYS A 73 -3.79 1.67 -15.44
CA CYS A 73 -3.82 0.26 -15.10
C CYS A 73 -2.39 -0.26 -14.89
N LEU A 74 -2.05 -0.58 -13.64
CA LEU A 74 -0.81 -1.29 -13.32
C LEU A 74 -1.02 -2.79 -13.53
N LYS A 75 -0.50 -3.31 -14.65
CA LYS A 75 -0.43 -4.75 -14.88
C LYS A 75 0.93 -5.30 -14.50
N PHE A 76 0.91 -6.47 -13.89
CA PHE A 76 2.11 -7.17 -13.42
C PHE A 76 2.33 -8.41 -14.28
N ASP A 77 3.57 -8.58 -14.72
CA ASP A 77 4.06 -9.84 -15.27
C ASP A 77 5.42 -10.12 -14.62
N PHE A 78 5.38 -10.80 -13.47
CA PHE A 78 6.58 -11.12 -12.69
C PHE A 78 7.51 -12.08 -13.43
N ASP A 79 6.97 -12.94 -14.32
CA ASP A 79 7.78 -13.89 -15.10
C ASP A 79 8.59 -13.16 -16.18
N LYS A 80 8.13 -12.01 -16.65
CA LYS A 80 8.84 -11.14 -17.59
C LYS A 80 9.54 -9.95 -16.94
N PHE A 81 9.64 -9.92 -15.60
CA PHE A 81 10.19 -8.78 -14.84
C PHE A 81 9.53 -7.44 -15.18
N ASN A 82 8.27 -7.45 -15.62
CA ASN A 82 7.55 -6.26 -16.01
C ASN A 82 6.84 -5.63 -14.80
N ALA A 83 7.63 -5.16 -13.83
CA ALA A 83 7.15 -4.49 -12.62
C ALA A 83 8.01 -3.25 -12.26
N VAL A 84 8.78 -2.73 -13.24
CA VAL A 84 9.72 -1.60 -13.11
C VAL A 84 9.06 -0.40 -12.43
N GLN A 85 7.80 -0.14 -12.76
CA GLN A 85 7.05 0.99 -12.24
C GLN A 85 6.83 0.89 -10.72
N GLN A 86 6.58 -0.30 -10.19
CA GLN A 86 6.34 -0.54 -8.76
C GLN A 86 7.63 -0.50 -7.96
N TYR A 87 8.75 -0.95 -8.53
CA TYR A 87 10.07 -0.74 -7.95
C TYR A 87 10.37 0.77 -7.85
N ASN A 88 10.07 1.54 -8.89
CA ASN A 88 10.22 3.00 -8.87
C ASN A 88 9.31 3.67 -7.83
N PHE A 89 8.05 3.26 -7.68
CA PHE A 89 7.18 3.78 -6.62
C PHE A 89 7.73 3.51 -5.22
N ALA A 90 8.34 2.34 -4.99
CA ALA A 90 9.00 2.05 -3.72
C ALA A 90 10.25 2.91 -3.48
N LYS A 91 11.05 3.18 -4.52
CA LYS A 91 12.18 4.12 -4.47
C LYS A 91 11.72 5.54 -4.13
N GLU A 92 10.72 6.04 -4.84
CA GLU A 92 10.13 7.37 -4.61
C GLU A 92 9.55 7.49 -3.21
N PHE A 93 8.81 6.47 -2.76
CA PHE A 93 8.29 6.39 -1.40
C PHE A 93 9.40 6.46 -0.35
N ARG A 94 10.46 5.65 -0.49
CA ARG A 94 11.61 5.67 0.44
C ARG A 94 12.21 7.07 0.51
N ASN A 95 12.41 7.70 -0.63
CA ASN A 95 13.01 9.03 -0.72
C ASN A 95 12.14 10.11 -0.11
N SER A 96 10.83 10.08 -0.38
CA SER A 96 9.84 10.95 0.23
C SER A 96 9.75 10.75 1.75
N TYR A 97 9.77 9.50 2.21
CA TYR A 97 9.59 9.16 3.63
C TYR A 97 10.80 9.47 4.50
N TYR A 98 12.02 9.27 3.99
CA TYR A 98 13.27 9.55 4.72
C TYR A 98 13.92 10.88 4.33
N GLU A 99 13.25 11.71 3.52
CA GLU A 99 13.79 12.97 3.01
C GLU A 99 15.18 12.79 2.37
N SER A 100 15.32 11.75 1.55
CA SER A 100 16.57 11.29 0.96
C SER A 100 16.52 11.44 -0.56
N THR A 101 17.65 11.74 -1.19
CA THR A 101 17.79 11.81 -2.66
C THR A 101 18.46 10.58 -3.29
N LYS A 102 18.65 9.51 -2.51
CA LYS A 102 19.32 8.28 -2.99
C LYS A 102 18.48 7.59 -4.06
N ASP A 103 19.08 7.30 -5.20
CA ASP A 103 18.38 6.66 -6.32
C ASP A 103 18.36 5.11 -6.23
N TYR A 104 18.32 4.56 -5.02
CA TYR A 104 18.22 3.11 -4.79
C TYR A 104 17.42 2.80 -3.54
N ILE A 105 16.71 1.67 -3.56
CA ILE A 105 16.31 0.96 -2.35
C ILE A 105 17.42 -0.04 -2.00
N PHE A 106 17.49 -0.52 -0.75
CA PHE A 106 18.59 -1.36 -0.25
C PHE A 106 18.68 -2.77 -0.89
N MET A 107 18.10 -2.97 -2.07
CA MET A 107 18.03 -4.24 -2.79
C MET A 107 17.92 -3.98 -4.30
N GLU A 108 18.41 -4.94 -5.08
CA GLU A 108 18.24 -4.96 -6.53
C GLU A 108 16.79 -5.25 -6.92
N GLU A 109 16.43 -4.91 -8.15
CA GLU A 109 15.06 -4.96 -8.66
C GLU A 109 14.48 -6.39 -8.68
N ASP A 110 15.28 -7.38 -9.05
CA ASP A 110 14.90 -8.80 -9.02
C ASP A 110 14.67 -9.30 -7.59
N VAL A 111 15.55 -8.95 -6.65
CA VAL A 111 15.41 -9.28 -5.22
C VAL A 111 14.15 -8.67 -4.64
N TYR A 112 13.85 -7.43 -5.01
CA TYR A 112 12.62 -6.75 -4.62
C TYR A 112 11.38 -7.53 -5.08
N TYR A 113 11.32 -7.93 -6.35
CA TYR A 113 10.17 -8.67 -6.87
C TYR A 113 9.97 -10.04 -6.27
N TYR A 114 11.05 -10.78 -6.01
CA TYR A 114 10.97 -12.14 -5.50
C TYR A 114 10.73 -12.21 -4.00
N TYR A 115 11.25 -11.26 -3.22
CA TYR A 115 11.25 -11.37 -1.76
C TYR A 115 10.52 -10.25 -1.03
N TYR A 116 10.36 -9.08 -1.66
CA TYR A 116 9.81 -7.90 -1.01
C TYR A 116 8.88 -7.06 -1.91
N PRO A 117 7.90 -7.65 -2.61
CA PRO A 117 6.95 -6.88 -3.43
C PRO A 117 6.06 -6.00 -2.55
N LEU A 118 6.51 -4.79 -2.25
CA LEU A 118 5.79 -3.76 -1.49
C LEU A 118 5.06 -2.83 -2.45
N LEU A 119 3.76 -3.03 -2.61
CA LEU A 119 2.98 -2.28 -3.57
C LEU A 119 2.66 -0.90 -2.97
N VAL A 120 3.41 0.13 -3.38
CA VAL A 120 3.23 1.49 -2.88
C VAL A 120 2.36 2.30 -3.83
N PHE A 121 1.32 2.92 -3.26
CA PHE A 121 0.41 3.83 -3.93
C PHE A 121 0.59 5.22 -3.35
N ASP A 122 1.15 6.13 -4.14
CA ASP A 122 1.11 7.56 -3.84
C ASP A 122 -0.30 8.07 -4.12
N VAL A 123 -1.00 8.39 -3.05
CA VAL A 123 -2.35 8.97 -3.11
C VAL A 123 -2.33 10.42 -2.65
N SER A 124 -1.17 11.06 -2.46
CA SER A 124 -1.04 12.40 -1.90
C SER A 124 -1.76 13.49 -2.70
N LYS A 125 -1.93 13.28 -4.01
CA LYS A 125 -2.66 14.16 -4.93
C LYS A 125 -4.18 13.90 -4.90
N GLN A 126 -4.74 13.68 -3.70
CA GLN A 126 -6.19 13.52 -3.53
C GLN A 126 -6.90 14.77 -4.05
N ASN A 127 -8.00 14.58 -4.77
CA ASN A 127 -8.81 15.70 -5.21
C ASN A 127 -9.39 16.42 -3.98
N ASP A 128 -9.32 17.74 -3.92
CA ASP A 128 -9.87 18.52 -2.79
C ASP A 128 -11.36 18.22 -2.52
N ARG A 129 -12.11 17.78 -3.55
CA ARG A 129 -13.50 17.33 -3.42
C ARG A 129 -13.68 16.08 -2.55
N ILE A 130 -12.64 15.23 -2.45
CA ILE A 130 -12.59 14.05 -1.58
C ILE A 130 -12.37 14.46 -0.12
N ILE A 131 -11.71 15.60 0.14
CA ILE A 131 -11.27 16.05 1.47
C ILE A 131 -12.44 16.52 2.37
N ALA A 132 -13.63 16.74 1.80
CA ALA A 132 -14.82 17.15 2.56
C ALA A 132 -15.26 16.09 3.59
N SER A 133 -14.86 14.83 3.41
CA SER A 133 -15.10 13.74 4.34
C SER A 133 -13.93 12.77 4.34
N ARG A 134 -13.80 12.01 5.43
CA ARG A 134 -12.86 10.89 5.49
C ARG A 134 -13.04 9.95 4.28
N PRO A 135 -11.96 9.57 3.58
CA PRO A 135 -12.06 8.76 2.37
C PRO A 135 -12.40 7.29 2.68
N ASP A 136 -13.31 6.72 1.91
CA ASP A 136 -13.53 5.29 1.84
C ASP A 136 -12.42 4.65 1.00
N VAL A 137 -11.60 3.82 1.65
CA VAL A 137 -10.48 3.15 0.99
C VAL A 137 -10.91 1.75 0.57
N THR A 138 -10.77 1.42 -0.71
CA THR A 138 -11.04 0.09 -1.25
C THR A 138 -9.84 -0.41 -2.03
N ILE A 139 -9.29 -1.57 -1.65
CA ILE A 139 -8.24 -2.25 -2.38
C ILE A 139 -8.91 -3.25 -3.33
N LYS A 140 -8.50 -3.25 -4.60
CA LYS A 140 -8.95 -4.23 -5.59
C LYS A 140 -7.74 -4.85 -6.28
N ALA A 141 -7.75 -6.18 -6.40
CA ALA A 141 -6.67 -6.93 -7.03
C ALA A 141 -7.21 -8.13 -7.82
N SER A 142 -6.49 -8.49 -8.87
CA SER A 142 -6.69 -9.71 -9.66
C SER A 142 -5.41 -10.53 -9.75
N PHE A 143 -5.54 -11.85 -9.92
CA PHE A 143 -4.44 -12.80 -9.91
C PHE A 143 -4.53 -13.77 -11.10
N ASN A 144 -3.37 -14.20 -11.61
CA ASN A 144 -3.24 -15.13 -12.74
C ASN A 144 -3.68 -16.56 -12.42
N LYS A 145 -3.79 -16.88 -11.13
CA LYS A 145 -4.22 -18.17 -10.60
C LYS A 145 -5.06 -17.96 -9.35
N ASN A 146 -5.73 -19.02 -8.92
CA ASN A 146 -6.49 -18.99 -7.68
C ASN A 146 -5.58 -18.65 -6.50
N ILE A 147 -6.05 -17.74 -5.66
CA ILE A 147 -5.38 -17.33 -4.43
C ILE A 147 -5.19 -18.56 -3.54
N ALA A 148 -3.96 -18.77 -3.08
CA ALA A 148 -3.59 -19.92 -2.28
C ALA A 148 -4.22 -19.87 -0.87
N GLN A 149 -4.33 -21.03 -0.23
CA GLN A 149 -4.77 -21.09 1.17
C GLN A 149 -3.81 -20.33 2.08
N SER A 150 -4.36 -19.70 3.12
CA SER A 150 -3.58 -18.93 4.10
C SER A 150 -2.83 -17.75 3.47
N THR A 151 -3.41 -17.14 2.45
CA THR A 151 -2.94 -15.85 1.91
C THR A 151 -3.50 -14.71 2.75
N LYS A 152 -2.63 -13.83 3.21
CA LYS A 152 -2.95 -12.63 3.96
C LYS A 152 -2.50 -11.40 3.18
N CYS A 153 -3.37 -10.40 3.12
CA CYS A 153 -3.07 -9.06 2.65
C CYS A 153 -2.75 -8.19 3.87
N TYR A 154 -1.66 -7.44 3.81
CA TYR A 154 -1.32 -6.40 4.76
C TYR A 154 -1.47 -5.04 4.11
N CYS A 155 -2.01 -4.07 4.84
CA CYS A 155 -2.16 -2.69 4.39
C CYS A 155 -1.63 -1.73 5.46
N LEU A 156 -0.75 -0.82 5.02
CA LEU A 156 -0.25 0.29 5.82
C LEU A 156 -0.70 1.61 5.19
N ILE A 157 -1.51 2.36 5.90
CA ILE A 157 -1.94 3.71 5.54
C ILE A 157 -1.01 4.71 6.24
N LEU A 158 -0.46 5.64 5.47
CA LEU A 158 0.39 6.72 5.96
C LEU A 158 -0.26 8.06 5.67
N SER A 159 -0.35 8.87 6.71
CA SER A 159 -0.91 10.22 6.64
C SER A 159 0.10 11.19 7.25
N GLU A 160 0.33 12.31 6.58
CA GLU A 160 1.11 13.41 7.13
C GLU A 160 0.17 14.29 7.96
N ASN A 161 0.56 14.59 9.19
CA ASN A 161 -0.29 15.28 10.14
C ASN A 161 0.47 16.36 10.90
N VAL A 162 -0.26 17.34 11.41
CA VAL A 162 0.23 18.34 12.36
C VAL A 162 -0.57 18.28 13.65
N VAL A 163 0.08 18.66 14.74
CA VAL A 163 -0.59 18.89 16.01
C VAL A 163 -1.04 20.34 16.08
N GLU A 164 -2.34 20.56 16.22
CA GLU A 164 -2.94 21.85 16.50
C GLU A 164 -3.31 21.94 17.98
N VAL A 165 -2.90 23.04 18.62
CA VAL A 165 -3.27 23.35 20.00
C VAL A 165 -4.16 24.58 19.99
N LYS A 166 -5.43 24.42 20.40
CA LYS A 166 -6.40 25.52 20.50
C LYS A 166 -7.20 25.37 21.78
N ASP A 167 -7.32 26.44 22.57
CA ASP A 167 -8.08 26.47 23.81
C ASP A 167 -7.74 25.32 24.78
N ASN A 168 -6.44 25.02 24.92
CA ASN A 168 -5.91 23.91 25.73
C ASN A 168 -6.36 22.49 25.28
N ARG A 169 -6.86 22.36 24.04
CA ARG A 169 -7.17 21.09 23.39
C ARG A 169 -6.15 20.79 22.31
N VAL A 170 -5.72 19.53 22.26
CA VAL A 170 -4.79 19.02 21.26
C VAL A 170 -5.59 18.26 20.20
N LYS A 171 -5.44 18.64 18.92
CA LYS A 171 -6.04 17.95 17.78
C LYS A 171 -4.94 17.55 16.79
N VAL A 172 -5.06 16.35 16.24
CA VAL A 172 -4.24 15.91 15.10
C VAL A 172 -5.03 16.16 13.82
N VAL A 173 -4.42 16.86 12.86
CA VAL A 173 -5.03 17.21 11.59
C VAL A 173 -4.14 16.72 10.46
N SER A 174 -4.72 16.02 9.50
CA SER A 174 -4.02 15.57 8.29
C SER A 174 -3.80 16.74 7.33
N ILE A 175 -2.60 16.87 6.77
CA ILE A 175 -2.17 17.98 5.89
C ILE A 175 -1.79 17.51 4.50
#